data_AF-A0A2T5Y9X3-F1
#
_entry.id   AF-A0A2T5Y9X3-F1
#
_cell.length_a   1.000
_cell.length_b   1.000
_cell.length_c   1.000
_cell.angle_alpha   90.00
_cell.angle_beta   90.00
_cell.angle_gamma   90.00
#
_symmetry.space_group_name_H-M   'P 1'
#
loop_
_entity.id
_entity.type
_entity.pdbx_description
1 polymer ?
#
loop_
_entity_poly.entity_id
_entity_poly.type
_entity_poly.pdbx_seq_one_letter_code
_entity_poly.pdbx_strand_id
1 'polypeptide(L)'
;MQCNCRRLGSTFVKENKRRTMKFNWSMPTPLRAYYRQELTSYRTLWQQGLAAEAWRHLERAHILGQPYPIEHTAVHWYMLLFGFKTKNAKEIVGQFPRLLVGGVKSWAGMIPVGNTGGANVPPLRPMPIPDELQLIIQNAR
;
A
#
# COMPACT_ATOMS: atom_id res chain seq x y z
N MET A 1 -24.50 -26.05 -48.85
CA MET A 1 -23.49 -26.59 -47.92
C MET A 1 -23.24 -25.56 -46.83
N GLN A 2 -23.78 -25.78 -45.64
CA GLN A 2 -23.44 -25.00 -44.45
C GLN A 2 -22.08 -25.49 -43.94
N CYS A 3 -21.13 -24.58 -43.76
CA CYS A 3 -19.93 -24.85 -42.98
C CYS A 3 -19.70 -23.70 -41.99
N ASN A 4 -19.35 -24.09 -40.78
CA ASN A 4 -19.64 -23.41 -39.53
C ASN A 4 -18.37 -22.75 -38.97
N CYS A 5 -18.57 -21.67 -38.22
CA CYS A 5 -17.78 -21.22 -37.07
C CYS A 5 -16.29 -20.85 -37.25
N ARG A 6 -15.97 -19.56 -37.05
CA ARG A 6 -15.16 -19.11 -35.89
C ARG A 6 -15.19 -17.59 -35.74
N ARG A 7 -15.92 -17.16 -34.70
CA ARG A 7 -15.91 -15.82 -34.11
C ARG A 7 -14.54 -15.62 -33.44
N LEU A 8 -13.72 -14.70 -33.97
CA LEU A 8 -12.45 -14.31 -33.34
C LEU A 8 -12.74 -13.58 -32.03
N GLY A 9 -12.01 -14.00 -31.00
CA GLY A 9 -12.37 -13.83 -29.61
C GLY A 9 -12.34 -12.38 -29.13
N SER A 10 -13.41 -12.02 -28.43
CA SER A 10 -13.43 -10.93 -27.47
C SER A 10 -12.59 -11.27 -26.23
N THR A 11 -12.28 -10.22 -25.46
CA THR A 11 -11.93 -10.24 -24.03
C THR A 11 -10.52 -10.71 -23.66
N PHE A 12 -9.54 -9.81 -23.79
CA PHE A 12 -8.37 -9.78 -22.91
C PHE A 12 -8.66 -8.90 -21.69
N VAL A 13 -9.60 -9.33 -20.85
CA VAL A 13 -9.73 -8.82 -19.48
C VAL A 13 -9.09 -9.88 -18.60
N LYS A 14 -7.80 -9.72 -18.31
CA LYS A 14 -7.09 -10.56 -17.34
C LYS A 14 -7.67 -10.33 -15.95
N GLU A 15 -8.62 -11.19 -15.62
CA GLU A 15 -8.91 -11.79 -14.32
C GLU A 15 -8.30 -11.08 -13.10
N ASN A 16 -9.13 -10.26 -12.47
CA ASN A 16 -8.87 -9.61 -11.18
C ASN A 16 -8.92 -10.66 -10.06
N LYS A 17 -7.89 -11.51 -9.97
CA LYS A 17 -7.71 -12.41 -8.81
C LYS A 17 -7.46 -11.53 -7.59
N ARG A 18 -8.37 -11.58 -6.61
CA ARG A 18 -8.17 -11.06 -5.24
C ARG A 18 -6.86 -11.60 -4.68
N ARG A 19 -5.76 -10.86 -4.86
CA ARG A 19 -4.47 -11.15 -4.24
C ARG A 19 -4.54 -10.61 -2.82
N THR A 20 -4.87 -11.47 -1.88
CA THR A 20 -4.64 -11.20 -0.45
C THR A 20 -3.24 -11.66 -0.10
N MET A 21 -2.52 -10.92 0.75
CA MET A 21 -1.21 -11.37 1.26
C MET A 21 -1.37 -12.20 2.52
N LYS A 22 -0.47 -13.16 2.72
CA LYS A 22 -0.34 -13.90 3.98
C LYS A 22 0.23 -12.96 5.05
N PHE A 23 -0.32 -13.09 6.25
CA PHE A 23 0.12 -12.40 7.45
C PHE A 23 1.51 -12.88 7.90
N ASN A 24 2.42 -11.95 8.22
CA ASN A 24 3.73 -12.26 8.77
C ASN A 24 3.98 -11.40 10.02
N TRP A 25 4.47 -12.02 11.10
CA TRP A 25 4.72 -11.32 12.37
C TRP A 25 5.91 -10.35 12.30
N SER A 26 6.88 -10.63 11.41
CA SER A 26 8.09 -9.84 11.28
C SER A 26 8.46 -9.59 9.82
N MET A 27 8.91 -8.37 9.53
CA MET A 27 9.47 -8.00 8.24
C MET A 27 10.89 -8.58 8.07
N PRO A 28 11.19 -9.27 6.94
CA PRO A 28 12.54 -9.73 6.62
C PRO A 28 13.55 -8.59 6.60
N THR A 29 14.78 -8.85 7.05
CA THR A 29 15.84 -7.85 7.11
C THR A 29 16.10 -7.15 5.78
N PRO A 30 16.17 -7.84 4.62
CA PRO A 30 16.37 -7.18 3.34
C PRO A 30 15.22 -6.22 2.99
N LEU A 31 13.97 -6.61 3.25
CA LEU A 31 12.80 -5.77 2.99
C LEU A 31 12.73 -4.57 3.93
N ARG A 32 13.13 -4.77 5.19
CA ARG A 32 13.19 -3.71 6.21
C ARG A 32 14.16 -2.60 5.84
N ALA A 33 15.23 -2.89 5.13
CA ALA A 33 16.16 -1.88 4.64
C ALA A 33 15.45 -0.90 3.69
N TYR A 34 14.72 -1.42 2.70
CA TYR A 34 13.94 -0.60 1.76
C TYR A 34 12.82 0.18 2.47
N TYR A 35 12.08 -0.46 3.37
CA TYR A 35 11.07 0.21 4.18
C TYR A 35 11.65 1.40 4.96
N ARG A 36 12.81 1.23 5.60
CA ARG A 36 13.50 2.31 6.32
C ARG A 36 14.01 3.40 5.39
N GLN A 37 14.49 3.03 4.19
CA GLN A 37 14.90 3.99 3.19
C GLN A 37 13.74 4.90 2.77
N GLU A 38 12.55 4.34 2.53
CA GLU A 38 11.35 5.12 2.22
C GLU A 38 11.01 6.11 3.35
N LEU A 39 11.09 5.68 4.61
CA LEU A 39 10.86 6.58 5.76
C LEU A 39 11.94 7.68 5.89
N THR A 40 13.19 7.37 5.55
CA THR A 40 14.28 8.37 5.52
C THR A 40 14.03 9.38 4.41
N SER A 41 13.73 8.93 3.19
CA SER A 41 13.40 9.80 2.05
C SER A 41 12.20 10.69 2.35
N TYR A 42 11.15 10.16 2.98
CA TYR A 42 10.02 10.95 3.49
C TYR A 42 10.49 12.11 4.38
N ARG A 43 11.34 11.83 5.38
CA ARG A 43 11.82 12.86 6.32
C ARG A 43 12.67 13.92 5.63
N THR A 44 13.57 13.49 4.75
CA THR A 44 14.46 14.39 3.99
C THR A 44 13.66 15.33 3.09
N LEU A 45 12.74 14.79 2.29
CA LEU A 45 11.92 15.59 1.37
C LEU A 45 10.95 16.50 2.11
N TRP A 46 10.41 16.04 3.25
CA TRP A 46 9.60 16.88 4.13
C TRP A 46 10.39 18.11 4.63
N GLN A 47 11.64 17.91 5.06
CA GLN A 47 12.50 19.01 5.51
C GLN A 47 12.85 19.99 4.38
N GLN A 48 12.88 19.52 3.14
CA GLN A 48 13.10 20.35 1.95
C GLN A 48 11.84 21.08 1.45
N GLY A 49 10.69 20.89 2.11
CA GLY A 49 9.41 21.48 1.69
C GLY A 49 8.72 20.75 0.53
N LEU A 50 9.25 19.61 0.10
CA LEU A 50 8.75 18.81 -1.03
C LEU A 50 7.65 17.85 -0.55
N ALA A 51 6.52 18.42 -0.11
CA ALA A 51 5.46 17.68 0.59
C ALA A 51 4.83 16.55 -0.25
N ALA A 52 4.62 16.76 -1.56
CA ALA A 52 4.02 15.76 -2.44
C ALA A 52 4.92 14.52 -2.61
N GLU A 53 6.23 14.76 -2.75
CA GLU A 53 7.21 13.68 -2.87
C GLU A 53 7.40 12.96 -1.54
N ALA A 54 7.42 13.70 -0.43
CA ALA A 54 7.44 13.14 0.91
C ALA A 54 6.22 12.22 1.14
N TRP A 55 5.02 12.62 0.71
CA TRP A 55 3.82 11.79 0.78
C TRP A 55 3.96 10.50 -0.05
N ARG A 56 4.49 10.59 -1.27
CA ARG A 56 4.73 9.42 -2.14
C ARG A 56 5.60 8.37 -1.45
N HIS A 57 6.61 8.78 -0.69
CA HIS A 57 7.43 7.86 0.08
C HIS A 57 6.68 7.19 1.25
N LEU A 58 5.72 7.87 1.88
CA LEU A 58 4.82 7.23 2.84
C LEU A 58 3.92 6.18 2.18
N GLU A 59 3.38 6.45 0.99
CA GLU A 59 2.58 5.47 0.24
C GLU A 59 3.38 4.22 -0.12
N ARG A 60 4.63 4.40 -0.55
CA ARG A 60 5.56 3.29 -0.84
C ARG A 60 5.89 2.50 0.42
N ALA A 61 6.22 3.17 1.53
CA ALA A 61 6.46 2.53 2.82
C ALA A 61 5.23 1.74 3.29
N HIS A 62 4.02 2.27 3.07
CA HIS A 62 2.76 1.60 3.40
C HIS A 62 2.57 0.31 2.60
N ILE A 63 2.84 0.33 1.30
CA ILE A 63 2.76 -0.85 0.43
C ILE A 63 3.77 -1.93 0.88
N LEU A 64 5.01 -1.55 1.19
CA LEU A 64 6.03 -2.47 1.71
C LEU A 64 5.67 -3.04 3.09
N GLY A 65 5.12 -2.19 3.97
CA GLY A 65 4.69 -2.56 5.32
C GLY A 65 3.38 -3.33 5.37
N GLN A 66 2.61 -3.38 4.28
CA GLN A 66 1.23 -3.87 4.27
C GLN A 66 1.00 -5.28 4.84
N PRO A 67 1.89 -6.28 4.62
CA PRO A 67 1.75 -7.61 5.22
C PRO A 67 2.30 -7.73 6.66
N TYR A 68 2.86 -6.64 7.21
CA TYR A 68 3.57 -6.63 8.50
C TYR A 68 2.92 -5.65 9.48
N PRO A 69 2.34 -6.16 10.58
CA PRO A 69 1.54 -5.35 11.48
C PRO A 69 2.14 -4.07 12.03
N ILE A 70 3.36 -4.20 12.53
CA ILE A 70 4.06 -3.15 13.23
C ILE A 70 4.41 -2.05 12.24
N GLU A 71 5.00 -2.42 11.11
CA GLU A 71 5.39 -1.51 10.05
C GLU A 71 4.19 -0.82 9.41
N HIS A 72 3.10 -1.55 9.11
CA HIS A 72 1.88 -0.96 8.58
C HIS A 72 1.26 0.10 9.50
N THR A 73 1.12 -0.23 10.79
CA THR A 73 0.58 0.69 11.80
C THR A 73 1.47 1.91 11.95
N ALA A 74 2.79 1.72 11.94
CA ALA A 74 3.76 2.81 12.02
C ALA A 74 3.63 3.78 10.84
N VAL A 75 3.42 3.30 9.61
CA VAL A 75 3.20 4.20 8.45
C VAL A 75 1.90 4.98 8.57
N HIS A 76 0.80 4.35 9.02
CA HIS A 76 -0.44 5.08 9.29
C HIS A 76 -0.25 6.19 10.33
N TRP A 77 0.58 5.97 11.35
CA TRP A 77 0.95 7.01 12.29
C TRP A 77 1.69 8.17 11.62
N TYR A 78 2.68 7.89 10.76
CA TYR A 78 3.36 8.93 10.00
C TYR A 78 2.43 9.68 9.03
N MET A 79 1.50 8.99 8.39
CA MET A 79 0.48 9.61 7.52
C MET A 79 -0.48 10.51 8.32
N LEU A 80 -0.86 10.11 9.54
CA LEU A 80 -1.66 10.95 10.43
C LEU A 80 -0.89 12.22 10.81
N LEU A 81 0.38 12.09 11.22
CA LEU A 81 1.25 13.24 11.51
C LEU A 81 1.41 14.16 10.30
N PHE A 82 1.54 13.59 9.10
CA PHE A 82 1.57 14.36 7.86
C PHE A 82 0.27 15.15 7.66
N GLY A 83 -0.89 14.53 7.91
CA GLY A 83 -2.19 15.18 7.89
C GLY A 83 -2.27 16.40 8.83
N PHE A 84 -1.78 16.26 10.07
CA PHE A 84 -1.69 17.39 11.01
C PHE A 84 -0.76 18.49 10.50
N LYS A 85 0.44 18.14 10.03
CA LYS A 85 1.43 19.11 9.54
C LYS A 85 0.95 19.87 8.30
N THR A 86 0.17 19.23 7.44
CA THR A 86 -0.40 19.83 6.23
C THR A 86 -1.80 20.42 6.44
N LYS A 87 -2.33 20.38 7.67
CA LYS A 87 -3.70 20.81 8.01
C LYS A 87 -4.78 20.13 7.16
N ASN A 88 -4.53 18.88 6.76
CA ASN A 88 -5.44 18.09 5.96
C ASN A 88 -6.40 17.30 6.85
N ALA A 89 -7.55 17.92 7.16
CA ALA A 89 -8.58 17.33 8.01
C ALA A 89 -9.12 15.99 7.47
N LYS A 90 -9.21 15.84 6.14
CA LYS A 90 -9.68 14.60 5.51
C LYS A 90 -8.75 13.43 5.81
N GLU A 91 -7.44 13.66 5.73
CA GLU A 91 -6.45 12.64 6.09
C GLU A 91 -6.47 12.34 7.58
N ILE A 92 -6.56 13.35 8.43
CA ILE A 92 -6.64 13.15 9.88
C ILE A 92 -7.80 12.22 10.24
N VAL A 93 -9.02 12.54 9.77
CA VAL A 93 -10.22 11.74 10.03
C VAL A 93 -10.11 10.35 9.41
N GLY A 94 -9.54 10.24 8.20
CA GLY A 94 -9.41 8.96 7.50
C GLY A 94 -8.39 8.00 8.10
N GLN A 95 -7.38 8.48 8.82
CA GLN A 95 -6.35 7.64 9.44
C GLN A 95 -6.77 7.08 10.81
N PHE A 96 -7.60 7.78 11.60
CA PHE A 96 -8.10 7.29 12.88
C PHE A 96 -8.72 5.87 12.82
N PRO A 97 -9.70 5.57 11.94
CA PRO A 97 -10.25 4.22 11.87
C PRO A 97 -9.23 3.19 11.39
N ARG A 98 -8.22 3.59 10.61
CA ARG A 98 -7.14 2.69 10.14
C ARG A 98 -6.18 2.32 11.27
N LEU A 99 -5.90 3.24 12.18
CA LEU A 99 -5.12 2.97 13.39
C LEU A 99 -5.92 2.14 14.41
N LEU A 100 -7.21 2.43 14.60
CA LEU A 100 -8.05 1.78 15.63
C LEU A 100 -8.59 0.40 15.20
N VAL A 101 -9.05 0.27 13.95
CA VAL A 101 -9.78 -0.91 13.45
C VAL A 101 -8.95 -1.73 12.47
N GLY A 102 -7.98 -1.11 11.80
CA GLY A 102 -7.06 -1.76 10.86
C GLY A 102 -6.20 -2.86 11.51
N GLY A 103 -5.85 -2.70 12.79
CA GLY A 103 -4.93 -3.61 13.48
C GLY A 103 -5.49 -4.98 13.89
N VAL A 104 -6.80 -5.15 14.02
CA VAL A 104 -7.38 -6.42 14.54
C VAL A 104 -8.37 -7.06 13.58
N LYS A 105 -9.27 -6.27 12.97
CA LYS A 105 -10.36 -6.81 12.14
C LYS A 105 -10.01 -6.89 10.65
N SER A 106 -9.09 -6.03 10.18
CA SER A 106 -8.69 -6.01 8.76
C SER A 106 -7.61 -7.07 8.41
N TRP A 107 -6.77 -7.47 9.37
CA TRP A 107 -5.83 -8.58 9.19
C TRP A 107 -6.45 -9.98 9.31
N ALA A 108 -7.70 -10.08 9.75
CA ALA A 108 -8.41 -11.35 9.90
C ALA A 108 -8.84 -12.01 8.56
N GLY A 109 -8.36 -11.54 7.40
CA GLY A 109 -8.52 -12.33 6.16
C GLY A 109 -8.31 -11.63 4.83
N MET A 110 -8.22 -10.30 4.75
CA MET A 110 -8.08 -9.61 3.46
C MET A 110 -7.17 -8.39 3.53
N ILE A 111 -5.86 -8.59 3.33
CA ILE A 111 -4.90 -7.50 3.08
C ILE A 111 -4.99 -7.11 1.58
N PRO A 112 -5.47 -5.92 1.22
CA PRO A 112 -5.70 -5.53 -0.17
C PRO A 112 -4.41 -5.07 -0.83
N VAL A 113 -3.73 -5.96 -1.56
CA VAL A 113 -2.43 -5.67 -2.18
C VAL A 113 -2.36 -4.31 -2.87
N GLY A 114 -1.30 -3.55 -2.58
CA GLY A 114 -0.91 -2.33 -3.30
C GLY A 114 -1.68 -1.07 -2.92
N ASN A 115 -2.58 -1.14 -1.93
CA ASN A 115 -3.28 0.05 -1.44
C ASN A 115 -2.27 1.09 -0.90
N THR A 116 -2.44 2.36 -1.25
CA THR A 116 -1.48 3.42 -0.88
C THR A 116 -1.69 3.96 0.54
N GLY A 117 -2.81 3.66 1.20
CA GLY A 117 -3.02 4.03 2.60
C GLY A 117 -3.58 5.44 2.84
N GLY A 118 -3.74 6.27 1.80
CA GLY A 118 -4.39 7.58 1.90
C GLY A 118 -5.90 7.52 2.14
N ALA A 119 -6.47 8.53 2.79
CA ALA A 119 -7.91 8.63 3.08
C ALA A 119 -8.78 8.80 1.83
N ASN A 120 -8.17 9.20 0.71
CA ASN A 120 -8.83 9.27 -0.60
C ASN A 120 -9.08 7.90 -1.26
N VAL A 121 -8.47 6.84 -0.74
CA VAL A 121 -8.59 5.48 -1.27
C VAL A 121 -9.38 4.61 -0.29
N PRO A 122 -10.42 3.87 -0.71
CA PRO A 122 -11.13 2.95 0.17
C PRO A 122 -10.19 1.91 0.79
N PRO A 123 -10.35 1.55 2.08
CA PRO A 123 -9.40 0.70 2.79
C PRO A 123 -9.20 -0.67 2.16
N LEU A 124 -10.26 -1.27 1.60
CA LEU A 124 -10.23 -2.62 1.03
C LEU A 124 -10.02 -2.64 -0.49
N ARG A 125 -9.72 -1.49 -1.12
CA ARG A 125 -9.50 -1.42 -2.58
C ARG A 125 -8.12 -1.98 -2.93
N PRO A 126 -8.01 -3.08 -3.69
CA PRO A 126 -6.74 -3.54 -4.24
C PRO A 126 -6.26 -2.58 -5.34
N MET A 127 -4.95 -2.41 -5.46
CA MET A 127 -4.32 -1.53 -6.43
C MET A 127 -3.05 -2.19 -7.00
N PRO A 128 -2.61 -1.82 -8.21
CA PRO A 128 -1.35 -2.33 -8.74
C PRO A 128 -0.19 -1.87 -7.86
N ILE A 129 0.73 -2.80 -7.52
CA ILE A 129 2.01 -2.45 -6.92
C ILE A 129 2.90 -1.89 -8.04
N PRO A 130 3.60 -0.75 -7.85
CA PRO A 130 4.64 -0.31 -8.77
C PRO A 130 5.69 -1.40 -9.03
N ASP A 131 6.09 -1.60 -10.29
CA ASP A 131 6.96 -2.72 -10.69
C ASP A 131 8.26 -2.81 -9.87
N GLU A 132 8.84 -1.65 -9.55
CA GLU A 132 10.02 -1.53 -8.68
C GLU A 132 9.79 -2.13 -7.27
N LEU A 133 8.69 -1.76 -6.61
CA LEU A 133 8.35 -2.29 -5.28
C LEU A 133 8.01 -3.79 -5.37
N GLN A 134 7.38 -4.21 -6.45
CA GLN A 134 7.08 -5.62 -6.68
C GLN A 134 8.36 -6.45 -6.86
N LEU A 135 9.40 -5.90 -7.49
CA LEU A 135 10.71 -6.54 -7.59
C LEU A 135 11.41 -6.62 -6.22
N ILE A 136 11.38 -5.53 -5.44
CA ILE A 136 11.91 -5.50 -4.08
C ILE A 136 11.25 -6.59 -3.20
N ILE A 137 9.92 -6.66 -3.21
CA ILE A 137 9.15 -7.64 -2.41
C ILE A 137 9.50 -9.08 -2.83
N GLN A 138 9.76 -9.33 -4.11
CA GLN A 138 10.14 -10.67 -4.58
C GLN A 138 11.56 -11.06 -4.18
N ASN A 139 12.50 -10.12 -4.29
CA ASN A 139 13.92 -10.38 -4.01
C ASN A 139 14.24 -10.40 -2.50
N ALA A 140 13.38 -9.83 -1.67
CA ALA A 140 13.57 -9.71 -0.23
C ALA A 140 12.84 -10.79 0.60
N ARG A 141 12.23 -11.77 -0.08
CA ARG A 141 11.50 -12.89 0.53
C ARG A 141 12.41 -14.00 1.03
#